data_AF-A0A401LVR9-F1
#
_entry.id   AF-A0A401LVR9-F1
#
_cell.length_a   1.000
_cell.length_b   1.000
_cell.length_c   1.000
_cell.angle_alpha   90.00
_cell.angle_beta   90.00
_cell.angle_gamma   90.00
#
_symmetry.space_group_name_H-M   'P 1'
#
loop_
_entity.id
_entity.type
_entity.pdbx_description
1 polymer ?
#
loop_
_entity_poly.entity_id
_entity_poly.type
_entity_poly.pdbx_seq_one_letter_code
_entity_poly.pdbx_strand_id
1 'polypeptide(L)'
;MEIKKDTGTSSTDWSQSLNSTFNIAPLEKSNKMTVYMRVINAEGIKDDPIYLSIDATTPIVFEPSGVYYVYGTSSYSSYRLTFRPNPQYEDQEALNNDEQFQVVAVESNQGSRQPKLGFYIDTPSINSSIHLENFWADSYFENWYRNCMTNRSGPNSDLLAQLYFKNKFGRIIAYRTLRCVFRKSF
;
A
#
# COMPACT_ATOMS: atom_id res chain seq x y z
N MET A 1 13.96 4.33 -7.67
CA MET A 1 15.05 5.09 -7.04
C MET A 1 15.78 5.81 -8.16
N GLU A 2 15.72 7.13 -8.20
CA GLU A 2 16.57 7.94 -9.10
C GLU A 2 17.79 8.36 -8.30
N ILE A 3 18.98 8.08 -8.84
CA ILE A 3 20.24 8.60 -8.30
C ILE A 3 20.74 9.60 -9.33
N LYS A 4 20.65 10.89 -9.00
CA LYS A 4 21.18 11.97 -9.84
C LYS A 4 22.65 12.17 -9.47
N LYS A 5 23.53 12.03 -10.46
CA LYS A 5 24.97 12.25 -10.34
C LYS A 5 25.26 13.69 -10.75
N ASP A 6 25.96 14.45 -9.91
CA ASP A 6 26.62 15.67 -10.36
C ASP A 6 28.14 15.45 -10.50
N THR A 7 28.68 16.20 -11.45
CA THR A 7 29.87 15.94 -12.28
C THR A 7 31.21 15.66 -11.57
N GLY A 8 32.03 14.79 -12.19
CA GLY A 8 33.43 14.56 -11.82
C GLY A 8 34.02 13.29 -12.45
N THR A 9 34.85 13.48 -13.47
CA THR A 9 35.60 12.52 -14.31
C THR A 9 36.11 11.22 -13.64
N SER A 10 35.52 10.08 -14.02
CA SER A 10 36.17 8.82 -14.46
C SER A 10 35.06 7.76 -14.59
N SER A 11 34.79 7.32 -15.81
CA SER A 11 33.58 6.56 -16.18
C SER A 11 33.69 5.09 -15.77
N THR A 12 33.23 4.75 -14.57
CA THR A 12 32.50 3.49 -14.38
C THR A 12 31.05 3.77 -14.78
N ASP A 13 30.74 3.48 -16.05
CA ASP A 13 29.38 3.64 -16.58
C ASP A 13 28.48 2.54 -16.01
N TRP A 14 27.77 2.88 -14.94
CA TRP A 14 26.68 2.08 -14.41
C TRP A 14 25.50 2.19 -15.38
N SER A 15 25.25 1.15 -16.18
CA SER A 15 24.07 1.10 -17.03
C SER A 15 22.85 0.72 -16.20
N GLN A 16 21.87 1.62 -16.11
CA GLN A 16 20.56 1.32 -15.55
C GLN A 16 19.82 0.32 -16.45
N SER A 17 19.44 -0.84 -15.92
CA SER A 17 18.49 -1.72 -16.59
C SER A 17 17.15 -0.98 -16.74
N LEU A 18 16.66 -0.84 -17.98
CA LEU A 18 15.35 -0.25 -18.29
C LEU A 18 14.18 -1.02 -17.62
N ASN A 19 14.41 -2.29 -17.26
CA ASN A 19 13.41 -3.15 -16.65
C ASN A 19 13.81 -3.48 -15.21
N SER A 20 13.00 -3.02 -14.24
CA SER A 20 12.99 -3.55 -12.88
C SER A 20 12.73 -5.06 -12.96
N THR A 21 13.70 -5.89 -12.56
CA THR A 21 13.58 -7.35 -12.66
C THR A 21 12.99 -8.01 -11.41
N PHE A 22 12.74 -7.24 -10.34
CA PHE A 22 12.14 -7.74 -9.10
C PHE A 22 11.19 -6.70 -8.48
N ASN A 23 9.90 -7.06 -8.41
CA ASN A 23 8.93 -6.36 -7.58
C ASN A 23 8.83 -7.08 -6.23
N ILE A 24 9.42 -6.50 -5.19
CA ILE A 24 9.18 -6.95 -3.82
C ILE A 24 7.92 -6.23 -3.35
N ALA A 25 6.83 -6.97 -3.14
CA ALA A 25 5.68 -6.42 -2.46
C ALA A 25 6.09 -6.09 -1.02
N PRO A 26 5.86 -4.87 -0.51
CA PRO A 26 6.11 -4.56 0.88
C PRO A 26 5.28 -5.50 1.77
N LEU A 27 5.92 -6.06 2.79
CA LEU A 27 5.28 -7.00 3.73
C LEU A 27 5.05 -6.31 5.06
N GLU A 28 4.00 -6.72 5.78
CA GLU A 28 3.69 -6.21 7.13
C GLU A 28 4.75 -6.57 8.16
N LYS A 29 5.51 -7.64 7.94
CA LYS A 29 6.62 -8.08 8.80
C LYS A 29 7.94 -7.46 8.33
N SER A 30 8.89 -7.32 9.26
CA SER A 30 10.23 -6.82 8.96
C SER A 30 10.83 -7.60 7.79
N ASN A 31 11.12 -6.91 6.70
CA ASN A 31 11.63 -7.51 5.47
C ASN A 31 12.94 -6.83 5.09
N LYS A 32 14.05 -7.32 5.63
CA LYS A 32 15.38 -6.84 5.26
C LYS A 32 15.88 -7.66 4.06
N MET A 33 16.02 -6.99 2.92
CA MET A 33 16.66 -7.59 1.75
C MET A 33 18.14 -7.20 1.76
N THR A 34 19.03 -8.18 1.89
CA THR A 34 20.46 -7.95 1.68
C THR A 34 20.84 -8.39 0.27
N VAL A 35 21.35 -7.45 -0.53
CA VAL A 35 21.86 -7.69 -1.88
C VAL A 35 23.37 -7.71 -1.84
N TYR A 36 23.94 -8.71 -2.52
CA TYR A 36 25.38 -8.85 -2.73
C TYR A 36 25.70 -8.28 -4.11
N MET A 37 26.44 -7.17 -4.14
CA MET A 37 26.91 -6.58 -5.38
C MET A 37 28.42 -6.74 -5.47
N ARG A 38 28.90 -7.14 -6.64
CA ARG A 38 30.34 -7.17 -6.94
C ARG A 38 30.58 -6.37 -8.19
N VAL A 39 31.46 -5.38 -8.10
CA VAL A 39 31.93 -4.66 -9.28
C VAL A 39 32.87 -5.59 -10.03
N ILE A 40 32.61 -5.77 -11.31
CA ILE A 40 33.50 -6.49 -12.23
C ILE A 40 34.05 -5.41 -13.16
N ASN A 41 35.37 -5.19 -13.10
CA ASN A 41 36.00 -4.25 -14.03
C ASN A 41 36.06 -4.86 -15.45
N ALA A 42 36.41 -4.05 -16.46
CA ALA A 42 36.48 -4.49 -17.86
C ALA A 42 37.47 -5.65 -18.11
N GLU A 43 38.39 -5.88 -17.17
CA GLU A 43 39.42 -6.93 -17.20
C GLU A 43 38.98 -8.23 -16.52
N GLY A 44 37.76 -8.27 -15.97
CA GLY A 44 37.21 -9.45 -15.28
C GLY A 44 37.73 -9.63 -13.85
N ILE A 45 38.48 -8.66 -13.31
CA ILE A 45 38.93 -8.66 -11.92
C ILE A 45 37.72 -8.38 -11.03
N LYS A 46 37.61 -9.22 -10.00
CA LYS A 46 36.50 -9.26 -9.05
C LYS A 46 36.92 -8.52 -7.79
N ASP A 47 36.38 -7.32 -7.56
CA ASP A 47 36.58 -6.59 -6.31
C ASP A 47 35.86 -7.25 -5.12
N ASP A 48 36.16 -6.74 -3.92
CA ASP A 48 35.47 -7.14 -2.70
C ASP A 48 33.96 -6.86 -2.81
N PRO A 49 33.11 -7.78 -2.30
CA PRO A 49 31.66 -7.60 -2.36
C PRO A 49 31.22 -6.42 -1.49
N ILE A 50 30.32 -5.60 -2.04
CA ILE A 50 29.61 -4.56 -1.29
C ILE A 50 28.27 -5.15 -0.83
N TYR A 51 27.96 -4.95 0.45
CA TYR A 51 26.72 -5.37 1.08
C TYR A 51 25.74 -4.19 1.10
N LEU A 52 24.60 -4.33 0.43
CA LEU A 52 23.50 -3.37 0.52
C LEU A 52 22.34 -4.03 1.28
N SER A 53 21.95 -3.47 2.41
CA SER A 53 20.74 -3.89 3.13
C SER A 53 19.64 -2.87 2.90
N ILE A 54 18.48 -3.32 2.42
CA ILE A 54 17.29 -2.50 2.17
C ILE A 54 16.21 -2.95 3.15
N ASP A 55 15.69 -2.02 3.93
CA ASP A 55 14.45 -2.24 4.68
C ASP A 55 13.25 -2.08 3.74
N ALA A 56 12.56 -3.19 3.47
CA ALA A 56 11.35 -3.26 2.65
C ALA A 56 10.08 -3.42 3.51
N THR A 57 10.17 -3.10 4.80
CA THR A 57 9.01 -3.10 5.72
C THR A 57 8.05 -1.98 5.34
N THR A 58 6.75 -2.30 5.23
CA THR A 58 5.73 -1.26 5.00
C THR A 58 5.70 -0.27 6.17
N PRO A 59 5.63 1.05 5.92
CA PRO A 59 5.55 2.06 6.98
C PRO A 59 4.21 2.03 7.73
N ILE A 60 3.13 1.54 7.10
CA ILE A 60 1.81 1.41 7.74
C ILE A 60 1.29 -0.02 7.72
N VAL A 61 0.55 -0.37 8.78
CA VAL A 61 -0.23 -1.60 8.90
C VAL A 61 -1.71 -1.25 9.00
N PHE A 62 -2.56 -2.22 8.64
CA PHE A 62 -3.99 -1.97 8.60
C PHE A 62 -4.79 -2.87 9.55
N GLU A 63 -5.94 -2.35 9.97
CA GLU A 63 -6.88 -3.07 10.83
C GLU A 63 -8.29 -3.08 10.22
N PRO A 64 -8.88 -4.28 10.02
CA PRO A 64 -8.25 -5.61 10.13
C PRO A 64 -7.13 -5.77 9.08
N SER A 65 -6.15 -6.64 9.28
CA SER A 65 -5.07 -6.88 8.30
C SER A 65 -5.51 -7.79 7.14
N GLY A 66 -6.41 -8.73 7.42
CA GLY A 66 -6.95 -9.68 6.45
C GLY A 66 -8.28 -9.26 5.83
N VAL A 67 -9.20 -10.23 5.77
CA VAL A 67 -10.57 -10.03 5.32
C VAL A 67 -11.29 -9.05 6.25
N TYR A 68 -12.01 -8.11 5.66
CA TYR A 68 -12.89 -7.20 6.38
C TYR A 68 -14.28 -7.84 6.47
N TYR A 69 -14.73 -8.17 7.68
CA TYR A 69 -16.08 -8.69 7.90
C TYR A 69 -17.07 -7.55 8.13
N VAL A 70 -18.13 -7.52 7.32
CA VAL A 70 -19.23 -6.57 7.40
C VAL A 70 -20.43 -7.31 7.97
N TYR A 71 -20.94 -6.88 9.13
CA TYR A 71 -21.98 -7.58 9.87
C TYR A 71 -23.35 -6.93 9.68
N GLY A 72 -24.40 -7.74 9.49
CA GLY A 72 -25.76 -7.21 9.29
C GLY A 72 -26.39 -6.46 10.47
N THR A 73 -25.69 -6.35 11.61
CA THR A 73 -26.16 -5.73 12.86
C THR A 73 -25.87 -4.24 12.98
N SER A 74 -25.12 -3.64 12.05
CA SER A 74 -24.67 -2.24 12.16
C SER A 74 -25.09 -1.42 10.93
N SER A 75 -24.95 -0.09 11.01
CA SER A 75 -25.12 0.76 9.82
C SER A 75 -23.94 0.56 8.86
N TYR A 76 -24.17 0.56 7.55
CA TYR A 76 -23.10 0.49 6.55
C TYR A 76 -22.08 1.64 6.73
N SER A 77 -22.55 2.82 7.13
CA SER A 77 -21.71 4.00 7.38
C SER A 77 -20.80 3.88 8.61
N SER A 78 -20.99 2.85 9.45
CA SER A 78 -20.13 2.63 10.63
C SER A 78 -18.82 1.91 10.33
N TYR A 79 -18.71 1.26 9.16
CA TYR A 79 -17.53 0.48 8.82
C TYR A 79 -16.37 1.35 8.38
N ARG A 80 -15.19 1.09 8.97
CA ARG A 80 -13.98 1.89 8.76
C ARG A 80 -12.75 1.01 8.61
N LEU A 81 -11.93 1.33 7.63
CA LEU A 81 -10.57 0.80 7.51
C LEU A 81 -9.61 1.67 8.29
N THR A 82 -8.95 1.12 9.30
CA THR A 82 -7.94 1.85 10.06
C THR A 82 -6.55 1.51 9.54
N PHE A 83 -5.68 2.51 9.45
CA PHE A 83 -4.24 2.33 9.24
C PHE A 83 -3.47 3.05 10.34
N ARG A 84 -2.32 2.53 10.70
CA ARG A 84 -1.45 3.07 11.75
C ARG A 84 0.03 2.81 11.43
N PRO A 85 0.96 3.53 12.09
CA PRO A 85 2.38 3.25 12.00
C PRO A 85 2.69 1.77 12.21
N ASN A 86 3.53 1.21 11.36
CA ASN A 86 4.01 -0.16 11.53
C ASN A 86 5.01 -0.21 12.69
N PRO A 87 4.74 -0.94 13.79
CA PRO A 87 5.67 -1.05 14.91
C PRO A 87 6.95 -1.83 14.57
N GLN A 88 7.00 -2.50 13.41
CA GLN A 88 8.16 -3.26 12.92
C GLN A 88 9.06 -2.44 12.00
N TYR A 89 8.67 -1.22 11.64
CA TYR A 89 9.51 -0.31 10.85
C TYR A 89 10.72 0.15 11.68
N GLU A 90 11.92 0.10 11.12
CA GLU A 90 13.15 0.32 11.90
C GLU A 90 13.25 1.77 12.44
N ASP A 91 12.99 2.75 11.57
CA ASP A 91 13.08 4.17 11.92
C ASP A 91 11.71 4.72 12.37
N GLN A 92 11.37 4.47 13.63
CA GLN A 92 10.13 4.96 14.24
C GLN A 92 10.08 6.50 14.37
N GLU A 93 11.24 7.17 14.42
CA GLU A 93 11.27 8.63 14.53
C GLU A 93 10.90 9.27 13.20
N ALA A 94 11.52 8.84 12.10
CA ALA A 94 11.16 9.30 10.76
C ALA A 94 9.71 8.96 10.43
N LEU A 95 9.23 7.76 10.79
CA LEU A 95 7.86 7.34 10.52
C LEU A 95 6.80 8.28 11.12
N ASN A 96 7.08 8.88 12.28
CA ASN A 96 6.14 9.76 12.97
C ASN A 96 6.29 11.24 12.59
N ASN A 97 7.49 11.67 12.18
CA ASN A 97 7.80 13.09 11.97
C ASN A 97 7.94 13.49 10.50
N ASP A 98 8.24 12.55 9.61
CA ASP A 98 8.48 12.85 8.20
C ASP A 98 7.18 12.83 7.40
N GLU A 99 6.91 13.96 6.74
CA GLU A 99 5.79 14.17 5.84
C GLU A 99 5.73 13.18 4.66
N GLN A 100 6.83 12.51 4.33
CA GLN A 100 6.85 11.48 3.29
C GLN A 100 6.03 10.24 3.66
N PHE A 101 5.83 9.97 4.96
CA PHE A 101 5.03 8.84 5.44
C PHE A 101 3.57 9.22 5.74
N GLN A 102 3.26 10.52 5.81
CA GLN A 102 1.89 10.98 6.03
C GLN A 102 1.03 10.73 4.79
N VAL A 103 -0.05 9.97 4.97
CA VAL A 103 -1.07 9.77 3.94
C VAL A 103 -1.83 11.08 3.76
N VAL A 104 -2.06 11.51 2.53
CA VAL A 104 -2.91 12.66 2.19
C VAL A 104 -4.05 12.29 1.25
N ALA A 105 -3.88 11.21 0.48
CA ALA A 105 -4.86 10.75 -0.50
C ALA A 105 -4.86 9.23 -0.59
N VAL A 106 -6.02 8.68 -0.95
CA VAL A 106 -6.18 7.27 -1.24
C VAL A 106 -6.83 7.11 -2.61
N GLU A 107 -6.23 6.25 -3.43
CA GLU A 107 -6.84 5.78 -4.66
C GLU A 107 -7.36 4.36 -4.49
N SER A 108 -8.61 4.15 -4.89
CA SER A 108 -9.28 2.86 -4.93
C SER A 108 -9.49 2.43 -6.38
N ASN A 109 -9.04 1.23 -6.71
CA ASN A 109 -9.28 0.56 -7.98
C ASN A 109 -10.18 -0.66 -7.74
N GLN A 110 -11.38 -0.61 -8.30
CA GLN A 110 -12.44 -1.62 -8.10
C GLN A 110 -12.46 -2.68 -9.23
N GLY A 111 -11.45 -2.67 -10.11
CA GLY A 111 -11.33 -3.58 -11.25
C GLY A 111 -11.61 -2.91 -12.60
N SER A 112 -11.56 -3.67 -13.68
CA SER A 112 -11.52 -3.16 -15.06
C SER A 112 -12.79 -2.44 -15.54
N ARG A 113 -13.91 -2.54 -14.82
CA ARG A 113 -15.20 -1.98 -15.23
C ARG A 113 -15.58 -0.69 -14.51
N GLN A 114 -14.79 -0.25 -13.53
CA GLN A 114 -15.08 0.94 -12.73
C GLN A 114 -13.88 1.91 -12.78
N PRO A 115 -14.12 3.23 -12.87
CA PRO A 115 -13.05 4.20 -12.82
C PRO A 115 -12.33 4.14 -11.48
N LYS A 116 -11.03 4.45 -11.48
CA LYS A 116 -10.29 4.65 -10.24
C LYS A 116 -10.91 5.82 -9.47
N LEU A 117 -11.19 5.61 -8.20
CA LEU A 117 -11.74 6.62 -7.31
C LEU A 117 -10.61 7.14 -6.42
N GLY A 118 -10.33 8.44 -6.49
CA GLY A 118 -9.36 9.11 -5.62
C GLY A 118 -10.07 10.07 -4.67
N PHE A 119 -9.68 10.07 -3.39
CA PHE A 119 -10.13 11.07 -2.42
C PHE A 119 -8.98 11.49 -1.50
N TYR A 120 -9.07 12.70 -0.97
CA TYR A 120 -8.15 13.24 0.02
C TYR A 120 -8.65 12.91 1.43
N ILE A 121 -7.72 12.72 2.37
CA ILE A 121 -8.05 12.68 3.79
C ILE A 121 -7.98 14.09 4.36
N ASP A 122 -8.87 14.42 5.31
CA ASP A 122 -9.04 15.79 5.82
C ASP A 122 -7.76 16.37 6.45
N THR A 123 -6.94 15.52 7.07
CA THR A 123 -5.68 15.93 7.69
C THR A 123 -4.60 14.89 7.36
N PRO A 124 -3.46 15.30 6.77
CA PRO A 124 -2.32 14.43 6.54
C PRO A 124 -1.95 13.66 7.80
N SER A 125 -1.88 12.33 7.71
CA SER A 125 -1.65 11.50 8.90
C SER A 125 -1.03 10.16 8.56
N ILE A 126 -0.21 9.64 9.47
CA ILE A 126 0.29 8.26 9.48
C ILE A 126 -0.68 7.29 10.20
N ASN A 127 -1.69 7.82 10.88
CA ASN A 127 -2.73 7.07 11.59
C ASN A 127 -4.11 7.68 11.34
N SER A 128 -5.02 6.93 10.73
CA SER A 128 -6.40 7.39 10.54
C SER A 128 -7.34 6.22 10.27
N SER A 129 -8.64 6.52 10.27
CA SER A 129 -9.71 5.59 9.94
C SER A 129 -10.56 6.17 8.81
N ILE A 130 -10.73 5.40 7.74
CA ILE A 130 -11.44 5.80 6.53
C ILE A 130 -12.73 4.98 6.41
N HIS A 131 -13.86 5.64 6.17
CA HIS A 131 -15.12 4.95 5.96
C HIS A 131 -15.06 4.04 4.72
N LEU A 132 -15.55 2.80 4.84
CA LEU A 132 -15.49 1.84 3.74
C LEU A 132 -16.23 2.31 2.49
N GLU A 133 -17.33 3.05 2.67
CA GLU A 133 -18.13 3.57 1.55
C GLU A 133 -17.31 4.45 0.59
N ASN A 134 -16.26 5.14 1.08
CA ASN A 134 -15.42 6.01 0.28
C ASN A 134 -14.58 5.26 -0.77
N PHE A 135 -14.44 3.93 -0.63
CA PHE A 135 -13.65 3.14 -1.58
C PHE A 135 -14.43 2.70 -2.83
N TRP A 136 -15.74 2.89 -2.85
CA TRP A 136 -16.59 2.54 -4.00
C TRP A 136 -17.44 3.72 -4.45
N ALA A 137 -17.56 3.91 -5.76
CA ALA A 137 -18.31 5.03 -6.33
C ALA A 137 -19.83 4.81 -6.22
N ASP A 138 -20.62 5.88 -6.42
CA ASP A 138 -22.06 5.83 -6.68
C ASP A 138 -22.89 4.99 -5.68
N SER A 139 -22.56 5.09 -4.39
CA SER A 139 -23.23 4.33 -3.31
C SER A 139 -23.15 2.81 -3.48
N TYR A 140 -22.17 2.30 -4.23
CA TYR A 140 -22.06 0.87 -4.56
C TYR A 140 -21.86 0.00 -3.31
N PHE A 141 -21.09 0.47 -2.33
CA PHE A 141 -20.94 -0.22 -1.04
C PHE A 141 -22.26 -0.35 -0.28
N GLU A 142 -23.04 0.73 -0.21
CA GLU A 142 -24.36 0.75 0.42
C GLU A 142 -25.34 -0.20 -0.29
N ASN A 143 -25.39 -0.15 -1.62
CA ASN A 143 -26.24 -1.02 -2.43
C ASN A 143 -25.88 -2.50 -2.23
N TRP A 144 -24.59 -2.82 -2.24
CA TRP A 144 -24.11 -4.17 -1.91
C TRP A 144 -24.53 -4.59 -0.49
N TYR A 145 -24.35 -3.73 0.51
CA TYR A 145 -24.74 -4.01 1.89
C TYR A 145 -26.23 -4.32 2.02
N ARG A 146 -27.09 -3.48 1.42
CA ARG A 146 -28.56 -3.65 1.43
C ARG A 146 -28.99 -4.93 0.69
N ASN A 147 -28.34 -5.26 -0.42
CA ASN A 147 -28.58 -6.51 -1.14
C ASN A 147 -28.22 -7.73 -0.27
N CYS A 148 -27.09 -7.67 0.42
CA CYS A 148 -26.65 -8.73 1.32
C CYS A 148 -27.60 -8.95 2.50
N MET A 149 -28.13 -7.87 3.07
CA MET A 149 -29.15 -7.93 4.13
C MET A 149 -30.42 -8.63 3.66
N THR A 150 -30.93 -8.23 2.48
CA THR A 150 -32.25 -8.64 1.99
C THR A 150 -32.28 -9.97 1.23
N ASN A 151 -31.13 -10.64 1.02
CA ASN A 151 -31.02 -11.90 0.26
C ASN A 151 -31.64 -11.84 -1.15
N ARG A 152 -31.78 -10.66 -1.74
CA ARG A 152 -32.59 -10.49 -2.96
C ARG A 152 -32.00 -11.16 -4.21
N SER A 153 -30.71 -11.56 -4.21
CA SER A 153 -30.03 -12.07 -5.42
C SER A 153 -28.85 -13.01 -5.12
N GLY A 154 -29.08 -14.31 -4.94
CA GLY A 154 -28.02 -15.34 -5.00
C GLY A 154 -26.95 -15.29 -3.89
N PRO A 155 -25.86 -16.09 -4.01
CA PRO A 155 -24.73 -16.00 -3.09
C PRO A 155 -24.09 -14.61 -3.20
N ASN A 156 -24.07 -13.86 -2.10
CA ASN A 156 -23.46 -12.53 -2.06
C ASN A 156 -21.98 -12.62 -2.40
N SER A 157 -21.57 -11.97 -3.49
CA SER A 157 -20.16 -11.88 -3.85
C SER A 157 -19.42 -10.92 -2.93
N ASP A 158 -18.19 -11.27 -2.57
CA ASP A 158 -17.30 -10.39 -1.84
C ASP A 158 -17.03 -9.10 -2.64
N LEU A 159 -16.90 -7.99 -1.91
CA LEU A 159 -16.40 -6.75 -2.51
C LEU A 159 -14.87 -6.73 -2.44
N LEU A 160 -14.26 -6.34 -3.56
CA LEU A 160 -12.82 -6.21 -3.69
C LEU A 160 -12.46 -4.79 -4.11
N ALA A 161 -11.39 -4.25 -3.54
CA ALA A 161 -10.78 -3.00 -3.97
C ALA A 161 -9.26 -3.06 -3.77
N GLN A 162 -8.51 -2.52 -4.72
CA GLN A 162 -7.07 -2.28 -4.58
C GLN A 162 -6.86 -0.83 -4.16
N LEU A 163 -6.26 -0.64 -2.99
CA LEU A 163 -6.08 0.66 -2.35
C LEU A 163 -4.61 1.08 -2.43
N TYR A 164 -4.38 2.33 -2.80
CA TYR A 164 -3.06 2.96 -2.88
C TYR A 164 -3.06 4.21 -2.00
N PHE A 165 -2.32 4.15 -0.89
CA PHE A 165 -2.20 5.24 0.07
C PHE A 165 -1.03 6.12 -0.35
N LYS A 166 -1.27 7.42 -0.55
CA LYS A 166 -0.30 8.35 -1.13
C LYS A 166 0.03 9.51 -0.22
N ASN A 167 1.28 9.96 -0.27
CA ASN A 167 1.74 11.17 0.41
C ASN A 167 1.51 12.43 -0.44
N LYS A 168 1.88 13.59 0.12
CA LYS A 168 1.76 14.89 -0.56
C LYS A 168 2.55 15.02 -1.87
N PHE A 169 3.54 14.15 -2.09
CA PHE A 169 4.33 14.11 -3.32
C PHE A 169 3.72 13.15 -4.37
N GLY A 170 2.55 12.57 -4.09
CA GLY A 170 1.91 11.58 -4.97
C GLY A 170 2.55 10.20 -4.94
N ARG A 171 3.51 9.95 -4.04
CA ARG A 171 4.21 8.65 -3.91
C ARG A 171 3.37 7.69 -3.09
N ILE A 172 3.37 6.42 -3.47
CA ILE A 172 2.67 5.35 -2.75
C ILE A 172 3.46 5.01 -1.49
N ILE A 173 2.83 5.22 -0.33
CA ILE A 173 3.33 4.84 0.99
C ILE A 173 3.03 3.37 1.25
N ALA A 174 1.81 2.93 0.91
CA ALA A 174 1.39 1.55 1.06
C ALA A 174 0.33 1.14 0.05
N TYR A 175 0.27 -0.17 -0.17
CA TYR A 175 -0.70 -0.84 -1.02
C TYR A 175 -1.49 -1.85 -0.20
N ARG A 176 -2.79 -1.95 -0.45
CA ARG A 176 -3.64 -2.97 0.17
C ARG A 176 -4.69 -3.50 -0.80
N THR A 177 -4.86 -4.82 -0.84
CA THR A 177 -6.09 -5.41 -1.38
C THR A 177 -7.10 -5.55 -0.25
N LEU A 178 -8.21 -4.81 -0.34
CA LEU A 178 -9.33 -4.90 0.58
C LEU A 178 -10.34 -5.92 0.04
N ARG A 179 -10.67 -6.92 0.87
CA ARG A 179 -11.74 -7.89 0.61
C ARG A 179 -12.77 -7.77 1.71
N CYS A 180 -13.98 -7.32 1.37
CA CYS A 180 -15.11 -7.23 2.28
C CYS A 180 -16.03 -8.43 2.10
N VAL A 181 -16.28 -9.15 3.18
CA VAL A 181 -17.16 -10.32 3.24
C VAL A 181 -18.33 -10.00 4.16
N PHE A 182 -19.54 -10.14 3.63
CA PHE A 182 -20.73 -9.95 4.45
C PHE A 182 -21.01 -11.17 5.33
N ARG A 183 -21.34 -10.94 6.60
CA ARG A 183 -21.76 -11.95 7.57
C ARG A 183 -23.10 -11.56 8.16
N LYS A 184 -24.10 -12.44 8.00
CA LYS A 184 -25.33 -12.33 8.77
C LYS A 184 -25.00 -12.68 10.21
N SER A 185 -25.09 -11.72 11.11
CA SER A 185 -25.13 -12.00 12.54
C SER A 185 -26.47 -12.68 12.83
N PHE A 186 -26.44 -13.83 13.48
CA PHE A 186 -27.63 -14.50 14.02
C PHE A 186 -27.94 -13.95 15.41
#